data_AF-A0A7V3QL50-F1
#
_entry.id   AF-A0A7V3QL50-F1
#
_cell.length_a   1.000
_cell.length_b   1.000
_cell.length_c   1.000
_cell.angle_alpha   90.00
_cell.angle_beta   90.00
_cell.angle_gamma   90.00
#
_symmetry.space_group_name_H-M   'P 1'
#
loop_
_entity.id
_entity.type
_entity.pdbx_description
1 polymer ?
#
loop_
_entity_poly.entity_id
_entity_poly.type
_entity_poly.pdbx_seq_one_letter_code
_entity_poly.pdbx_strand_id
1 'polypeptide(L)'
;MSEAESVSPQTLVTETKPVTQLPETPKPPIRLREWLKVIAHTHSKLSGPEIDTEAALKNYQDGQLTTKKLAEILATLGEKGGFFLVDSDHAAHSLPEYHPKLFPSENEGQVRETRRQAFQKENLQKTKEFLSRVILKRAEAIKALQERNPSLRNPSLKGRIFTGVEVDILGPDGELDIEDEALRQLDYVGASLHRDEWIDTTGEKPTVEELLNAYLVLASHPAVDVINHPIRELPEEEWRKFEEEGNQYFERWREICQALARNGKAIEIN
;
A
#
# COMPACT_ATOMS: atom_id res chain seq x y z
N MET A 1 -33.21 -26.84 -79.50
CA MET A 1 -34.18 -26.10 -78.65
C MET A 1 -33.96 -26.59 -77.24
N SER A 2 -33.45 -25.69 -76.39
CA SER A 2 -32.99 -25.93 -75.03
C SER A 2 -34.14 -25.97 -74.03
N GLU A 3 -34.18 -26.99 -73.18
CA GLU A 3 -34.91 -26.96 -71.91
C GLU A 3 -33.98 -26.42 -70.81
N ALA A 4 -34.50 -25.50 -70.02
CA ALA A 4 -33.79 -24.77 -68.98
C ALA A 4 -34.00 -25.47 -67.63
N GLU A 5 -32.91 -25.86 -66.97
CA GLU A 5 -32.92 -26.29 -65.57
C GLU A 5 -32.78 -25.07 -64.64
N SER A 6 -33.73 -24.95 -63.70
CA SER A 6 -33.77 -23.93 -62.67
C SER A 6 -32.81 -24.27 -61.52
N VAL A 7 -31.85 -23.39 -61.24
CA VAL A 7 -30.94 -23.51 -60.09
C VAL A 7 -31.56 -22.80 -58.87
N SER A 8 -31.74 -23.53 -57.78
CA SER A 8 -32.13 -22.98 -56.46
C SER A 8 -30.94 -22.29 -55.77
N PRO A 9 -31.17 -21.22 -54.99
CA PRO A 9 -30.12 -20.49 -54.29
C PRO A 9 -29.60 -21.28 -53.07
N GLN A 10 -28.28 -21.40 -52.98
CA GLN A 10 -27.59 -21.99 -51.83
C GLN A 10 -27.68 -21.07 -50.61
N THR A 11 -28.18 -21.59 -49.50
CA THR A 11 -28.21 -20.94 -48.20
C THR A 11 -26.80 -20.97 -47.59
N LEU A 12 -26.18 -19.80 -47.43
CA LEU A 12 -24.94 -19.63 -46.66
C LEU A 12 -25.21 -19.88 -45.18
N VAL A 13 -24.73 -21.01 -44.66
CA VAL A 13 -24.69 -21.28 -43.22
C VAL A 13 -23.39 -20.67 -42.67
N THR A 14 -23.53 -19.56 -41.95
CA THR A 14 -22.42 -18.97 -41.17
C THR A 14 -22.27 -19.73 -39.85
N GLU A 15 -21.20 -20.52 -39.72
CA GLU A 15 -20.80 -21.10 -38.44
C GLU A 15 -20.35 -19.99 -37.47
N THR A 16 -21.14 -19.72 -36.44
CA THR A 16 -20.73 -18.90 -35.31
C THR A 16 -19.83 -19.72 -34.39
N LYS A 17 -18.53 -19.39 -34.34
CA LYS A 17 -17.62 -19.94 -33.33
C LYS A 17 -18.10 -19.59 -31.92
N PRO A 18 -17.95 -20.50 -30.94
CA PRO A 18 -18.32 -20.21 -29.56
C PRO A 18 -17.42 -19.09 -29.01
N VAL A 19 -18.07 -18.09 -28.41
CA VAL A 19 -17.42 -17.00 -27.69
C VAL A 19 -16.67 -17.64 -26.51
N THR A 20 -15.35 -17.68 -26.58
CA THR A 20 -14.49 -17.94 -25.43
C THR A 20 -14.82 -16.92 -24.36
N GLN A 21 -15.36 -17.36 -23.23
CA GLN A 21 -15.53 -16.53 -22.05
C GLN A 21 -14.18 -15.93 -21.69
N LEU A 22 -14.10 -14.61 -21.68
CA LEU A 22 -12.96 -13.89 -21.12
C LEU A 22 -12.78 -14.34 -19.67
N PRO A 23 -11.54 -14.53 -19.19
CA PRO A 23 -11.30 -14.85 -17.79
C PRO A 23 -11.99 -13.79 -16.93
N GLU A 24 -12.78 -14.24 -15.95
CA GLU A 24 -13.43 -13.34 -14.99
C GLU A 24 -12.35 -12.44 -14.38
N THR A 25 -12.55 -11.12 -14.44
CA THR A 25 -11.71 -10.19 -13.72
C THR A 25 -11.77 -10.56 -12.24
N PRO A 26 -10.62 -10.73 -11.56
CA PRO A 26 -10.61 -11.07 -10.14
C PRO A 26 -11.44 -10.03 -9.39
N LYS A 27 -12.40 -10.49 -8.59
CA LYS A 27 -13.17 -9.59 -7.73
C LYS A 27 -12.21 -8.75 -6.90
N PRO A 28 -12.43 -7.42 -6.80
CA PRO A 28 -11.56 -6.57 -6.00
C PRO A 28 -11.51 -7.10 -4.55
N PRO A 29 -10.35 -6.98 -3.87
CA PRO A 29 -10.20 -7.48 -2.52
C PRO A 29 -11.24 -6.83 -1.59
N ILE A 30 -11.67 -7.59 -0.57
CA ILE A 30 -12.50 -7.05 0.50
C ILE A 30 -11.62 -6.08 1.28
N ARG A 31 -11.75 -4.78 1.00
CA ARG A 31 -11.08 -3.74 1.79
C ARG A 31 -11.55 -3.78 3.24
N LEU A 32 -10.62 -3.64 4.17
CA LEU A 32 -10.92 -3.56 5.60
C LEU A 32 -11.68 -2.25 5.87
N ARG A 33 -13.01 -2.31 5.90
CA ARG A 33 -13.88 -1.15 6.19
C ARG A 33 -14.64 -1.26 7.50
N GLU A 34 -14.70 -2.45 8.07
CA GLU A 34 -15.12 -2.66 9.45
C GLU A 34 -13.88 -2.46 10.32
N TRP A 35 -13.63 -1.22 10.75
CA TRP A 35 -12.53 -0.92 11.65
C TRP A 35 -12.74 -1.66 12.97
N LEU A 36 -11.93 -2.69 13.20
CA LEU A 36 -11.99 -3.51 14.40
C LEU A 36 -11.14 -2.87 15.51
N LYS A 37 -11.51 -3.14 16.76
CA LYS A 37 -11.00 -2.41 17.93
C LYS A 37 -9.48 -2.45 18.10
N VAL A 38 -8.79 -3.46 17.56
CA VAL A 38 -7.33 -3.59 17.62
C VAL A 38 -6.80 -4.25 16.34
N ILE A 39 -6.04 -3.48 15.55
CA ILE A 39 -5.26 -3.97 14.41
C ILE A 39 -3.80 -4.03 14.86
N ALA A 40 -3.14 -5.17 14.69
CA ALA A 40 -1.70 -5.28 14.89
C ALA A 40 -1.03 -5.13 13.52
N HIS A 41 -0.53 -3.93 13.23
CA HIS A 41 0.32 -3.66 12.08
C HIS A 41 1.74 -4.07 12.45
N THR A 42 2.41 -4.86 11.59
CA THR A 42 3.83 -5.13 11.80
C THR A 42 4.69 -4.95 10.57
N HIS A 43 5.86 -4.35 10.80
CA HIS A 43 7.01 -4.36 9.91
C HIS A 43 7.72 -5.71 10.03
N SER A 44 7.18 -6.73 9.37
CA SER A 44 7.67 -8.11 9.47
C SER A 44 8.43 -8.56 8.22
N LYS A 45 9.44 -9.42 8.43
CA LYS A 45 10.11 -10.11 7.32
C LYS A 45 9.21 -11.22 6.79
N LEU A 46 9.01 -11.24 5.47
CA LEU A 46 8.44 -12.39 4.78
C LEU A 46 9.44 -13.54 4.82
N SER A 47 9.07 -14.66 5.45
CA SER A 47 9.83 -15.90 5.34
C SER A 47 9.43 -16.68 4.08
N GLY A 48 9.93 -16.26 2.91
CA GLY A 48 9.84 -16.94 1.59
C GLY A 48 8.43 -17.12 0.99
N PRO A 49 8.25 -17.30 -0.35
CA PRO A 49 9.24 -17.67 -1.37
C PRO A 49 9.56 -16.54 -2.41
N GLU A 50 10.85 -16.44 -2.74
CA GLU A 50 11.47 -15.86 -3.95
C GLU A 50 10.77 -14.67 -4.63
N ILE A 51 11.05 -13.47 -4.12
CA ILE A 51 10.94 -12.22 -4.88
C ILE A 51 12.20 -12.08 -5.75
N ASP A 52 11.98 -11.89 -7.04
CA ASP A 52 12.85 -12.03 -8.23
C ASP A 52 14.20 -11.27 -8.27
N THR A 53 14.66 -10.70 -7.16
CA THR A 53 16.07 -10.36 -6.99
C THR A 53 16.53 -10.71 -5.58
N GLU A 54 17.58 -11.52 -5.50
CA GLU A 54 18.22 -11.98 -4.25
C GLU A 54 18.65 -10.81 -3.33
N ALA A 55 18.80 -9.61 -3.90
CA ALA A 55 19.16 -8.37 -3.21
C ALA A 55 17.96 -7.68 -2.52
N ALA A 56 16.78 -7.64 -3.14
CA ALA A 56 15.58 -7.03 -2.55
C ALA A 56 15.06 -7.84 -1.34
N LEU A 57 15.33 -9.15 -1.31
CA LEU A 57 14.91 -10.07 -0.24
C LEU A 57 15.75 -9.97 1.04
N LYS A 58 17.03 -9.59 0.97
CA LYS A 58 17.93 -9.66 2.15
C LYS A 58 17.64 -8.59 3.21
N ASN A 59 17.00 -7.48 2.84
CA ASN A 59 17.12 -6.24 3.63
C ASN A 59 15.83 -5.42 3.84
N TYR A 60 14.64 -5.99 3.66
CA TYR A 60 13.44 -5.36 4.20
C TYR A 60 13.47 -5.46 5.75
N GLN A 61 13.29 -4.35 6.47
CA GLN A 61 13.82 -4.12 7.84
C GLN A 61 13.34 -5.10 8.95
N ASP A 62 14.25 -5.27 9.93
CA ASP A 62 14.16 -5.47 11.40
C ASP A 62 13.00 -6.21 12.10
N GLY A 63 12.27 -7.09 11.41
CA GLY A 63 11.50 -8.12 12.12
C GLY A 63 12.42 -9.18 12.76
N GLN A 64 12.47 -9.27 14.10
CA GLN A 64 13.01 -10.48 14.80
C GLN A 64 12.09 -11.70 14.58
N LEU A 65 10.82 -11.45 14.23
CA LEU A 65 9.79 -12.45 13.96
C LEU A 65 9.33 -12.33 12.51
N THR A 66 9.11 -13.47 11.86
CA THR A 66 8.56 -13.52 10.51
C THR A 66 7.05 -13.27 10.55
N THR A 67 6.46 -12.77 9.45
CA THR A 67 4.99 -12.56 9.35
C THR A 67 4.24 -13.84 9.73
N LYS A 68 4.75 -15.00 9.30
CA LYS A 68 4.22 -16.32 9.68
C LYS A 68 4.28 -16.56 11.18
N LYS A 69 5.46 -16.35 11.81
CA LYS A 69 5.64 -16.64 13.23
C LYS A 69 4.76 -15.74 14.10
N LEU A 70 4.60 -14.48 13.70
CA LEU A 70 3.71 -13.57 14.39
C LEU A 70 2.24 -13.97 14.22
N ALA A 71 1.82 -14.36 13.02
CA ALA A 71 0.47 -14.87 12.79
C ALA A 71 0.17 -16.09 13.67
N GLU A 72 1.12 -17.02 13.82
CA GLU A 72 1.04 -18.16 14.73
C GLU A 72 0.88 -17.71 16.20
N ILE A 73 1.69 -16.76 16.67
CA ILE A 73 1.59 -16.22 18.04
C ILE A 73 0.21 -15.58 18.26
N LEU A 74 -0.23 -14.71 17.36
CA LEU A 74 -1.54 -14.05 17.46
C LEU A 74 -2.69 -15.04 17.43
N ALA A 75 -2.59 -16.12 16.66
CA ALA A 75 -3.57 -17.20 16.66
C ALA A 75 -3.62 -17.94 18.02
N THR A 76 -2.49 -18.11 18.69
CA THR A 76 -2.42 -18.75 20.03
C THR A 76 -2.88 -17.85 21.17
N LEU A 77 -2.73 -16.53 21.05
CA LEU A 77 -3.21 -15.54 22.03
C LEU A 77 -4.75 -15.35 22.01
N GLY A 78 -5.46 -16.21 21.28
CA GLY A 78 -6.89 -16.14 21.03
C GLY A 78 -7.75 -16.11 22.30
N GLU A 79 -8.46 -14.99 22.50
CA GLU A 79 -9.92 -14.90 22.71
C GLU A 79 -10.35 -13.48 23.10
N LYS A 80 -9.46 -12.68 23.70
CA LYS A 80 -9.86 -11.39 24.32
C LYS A 80 -9.72 -10.15 23.42
N GLY A 81 -9.14 -10.24 22.21
CA GLY A 81 -8.70 -9.03 21.48
C GLY A 81 -9.05 -8.89 19.99
N GLY A 82 -9.42 -9.96 19.26
CA GLY A 82 -9.76 -9.84 17.84
C GLY A 82 -8.66 -9.18 17.00
N PHE A 83 -7.42 -9.67 17.07
CA PHE A 83 -6.27 -9.08 16.38
C PHE A 83 -6.24 -9.43 14.89
N PHE A 84 -5.84 -8.45 14.09
CA PHE A 84 -5.63 -8.54 12.64
C PHE A 84 -4.16 -8.30 12.37
N LEU A 85 -3.53 -9.16 11.57
CA LEU A 85 -2.15 -8.94 11.15
C LEU A 85 -2.16 -8.28 9.77
N VAL A 86 -1.71 -7.04 9.70
CA VAL A 86 -1.40 -6.40 8.43
C VAL A 86 0.10 -6.49 8.22
N ASP A 87 0.48 -7.16 7.14
CA ASP A 87 1.86 -7.14 6.68
C ASP A 87 2.07 -5.90 5.83
N SER A 88 2.70 -4.91 6.42
CA SER A 88 2.75 -3.53 5.93
C SER A 88 4.05 -2.89 6.41
N ASP A 89 4.74 -2.20 5.51
CA ASP A 89 6.01 -1.52 5.75
C ASP A 89 6.29 -0.56 4.59
N HIS A 90 7.31 0.29 4.71
CA HIS A 90 7.65 1.35 3.76
C HIS A 90 8.19 0.77 2.46
N ALA A 91 7.51 1.04 1.35
CA ALA A 91 7.95 0.53 0.06
C ALA A 91 9.31 1.13 -0.36
N ALA A 92 9.58 2.39 -0.01
CA ALA A 92 10.85 3.07 -0.26
C ALA A 92 12.07 2.28 0.25
N HIS A 93 11.97 1.48 1.32
CA HIS A 93 13.04 0.60 1.77
C HIS A 93 13.43 -0.51 0.77
N SER A 94 12.63 -0.73 -0.27
CA SER A 94 12.96 -1.65 -1.36
C SER A 94 13.93 -1.05 -2.38
N LEU A 95 14.17 0.27 -2.30
CA LEU A 95 15.09 0.96 -3.18
C LEU A 95 16.54 0.58 -2.84
N PRO A 96 17.36 0.22 -3.85
CA PRO A 96 18.78 -0.09 -3.69
C PRO A 96 19.55 0.92 -2.82
N GLU A 97 19.19 2.19 -2.93
CA GLU A 97 19.82 3.35 -2.32
C GLU A 97 19.70 3.37 -0.79
N TYR A 98 18.73 2.67 -0.21
CA TYR A 98 18.55 2.59 1.25
C TYR A 98 19.49 1.56 1.92
N HIS A 99 20.31 0.85 1.13
CA HIS A 99 21.11 -0.29 1.61
C HIS A 99 22.62 -0.05 1.45
N PRO A 100 23.25 0.70 2.37
CA PRO A 100 24.68 1.02 2.30
C PRO A 100 25.59 -0.21 2.40
N LYS A 101 25.07 -1.37 2.83
CA LYS A 101 25.82 -2.65 2.86
C LYS A 101 25.83 -3.37 1.50
N LEU A 102 24.84 -3.13 0.64
CA LEU A 102 24.78 -3.68 -0.72
C LEU A 102 25.42 -2.74 -1.74
N PHE A 103 25.29 -1.43 -1.50
CA PHE A 103 25.95 -0.37 -2.25
C PHE A 103 26.80 0.43 -1.26
N PRO A 104 28.03 -0.02 -0.98
CA PRO A 104 28.93 0.70 -0.09
C PRO A 104 29.28 2.06 -0.72
N SER A 105 28.51 3.08 -0.38
CA SER A 105 28.97 4.47 -0.51
C SER A 105 29.89 4.75 0.67
N GLU A 106 31.03 5.40 0.43
CA GLU A 106 31.93 5.83 1.50
C GLU A 106 31.37 7.03 2.31
N ASN A 107 30.18 7.54 1.97
CA ASN A 107 29.60 8.75 2.53
C ASN A 107 28.06 8.75 2.51
N GLU A 108 27.42 8.99 3.67
CA GLU A 108 25.97 9.14 3.85
C GLU A 108 25.35 10.17 2.89
N GLY A 109 26.08 11.23 2.54
CA GLY A 109 25.62 12.26 1.61
C GLY A 109 25.39 11.73 0.19
N GLN A 110 26.17 10.74 -0.26
CA GLN A 110 25.99 10.13 -1.58
C GLN A 110 24.76 9.22 -1.63
N VAL A 111 24.49 8.50 -0.53
CA VAL A 111 23.25 7.71 -0.38
C VAL A 111 22.02 8.62 -0.43
N ARG A 112 22.03 9.73 0.33
CA ARG A 112 20.95 10.71 0.30
C ARG A 112 20.76 11.31 -1.09
N GLU A 113 21.84 11.64 -1.77
CA GLU A 113 21.76 12.17 -3.14
C GLU A 113 21.12 11.17 -4.10
N THR A 114 21.49 9.89 -4.00
CA THR A 114 20.94 8.86 -4.89
C THR A 114 19.46 8.59 -4.57
N ARG A 115 19.07 8.57 -3.29
CA ARG A 115 17.66 8.52 -2.88
C ARG A 115 16.88 9.68 -3.48
N ARG A 116 17.36 10.91 -3.29
CA ARG A 116 16.75 12.12 -3.85
C ARG A 116 16.56 12.03 -5.36
N GLN A 117 17.54 11.51 -6.10
CA GLN A 117 17.41 11.32 -7.55
C GLN A 117 16.26 10.38 -7.93
N ALA A 118 15.94 9.37 -7.12
CA ALA A 118 14.80 8.47 -7.39
C ALA A 118 13.45 9.19 -7.28
N PHE A 119 13.35 10.21 -6.42
CA PHE A 119 12.12 10.96 -6.17
C PHE A 119 12.03 12.29 -6.94
N GLN A 120 13.07 12.66 -7.69
CA GLN A 120 13.01 13.78 -8.63
C GLN A 120 11.98 13.51 -9.73
N LYS A 121 11.36 14.60 -10.21
CA LYS A 121 10.26 14.57 -11.19
C LYS A 121 10.53 13.69 -12.41
N GLU A 122 11.77 13.67 -12.91
CA GLU A 122 12.15 12.90 -14.11
C GLU A 122 12.16 11.38 -13.86
N ASN A 123 12.37 10.96 -12.61
CA ASN A 123 12.47 9.55 -12.22
C ASN A 123 11.26 9.06 -11.41
N LEU A 124 10.47 9.96 -10.84
CA LEU A 124 9.39 9.65 -9.91
C LEU A 124 8.44 8.58 -10.44
N GLN A 125 8.00 8.69 -11.69
CA GLN A 125 7.10 7.71 -12.31
C GLN A 125 7.73 6.30 -12.35
N LYS A 126 9.01 6.21 -12.74
CA LYS A 126 9.74 4.94 -12.80
C LYS A 126 9.92 4.35 -11.40
N THR A 127 10.16 5.19 -10.40
CA THR A 127 10.25 4.81 -8.99
C THR A 127 8.92 4.25 -8.50
N LYS A 128 7.81 4.95 -8.74
CA LYS A 128 6.45 4.49 -8.40
C LYS A 128 6.11 3.15 -9.05
N GLU A 129 6.43 2.96 -10.32
CA GLU A 129 6.26 1.68 -11.02
C GLU A 129 7.10 0.55 -10.43
N PHE A 130 8.33 0.83 -10.02
CA PHE A 130 9.19 -0.14 -9.35
C PHE A 130 8.60 -0.56 -8.00
N LEU A 131 8.28 0.41 -7.14
CA LEU A 131 7.69 0.18 -5.81
C LEU A 131 6.36 -0.57 -5.89
N SER A 132 5.51 -0.17 -6.84
CA SER A 132 4.25 -0.86 -7.15
C SER A 132 4.45 -2.34 -7.46
N ARG A 133 5.42 -2.68 -8.31
CA ARG A 133 5.73 -4.08 -8.63
C ARG A 133 6.24 -4.86 -7.43
N VAL A 134 7.09 -4.25 -6.59
CA VAL A 134 7.62 -4.90 -5.39
C VAL A 134 6.50 -5.25 -4.42
N ILE A 135 5.60 -4.30 -4.15
CA ILE A 135 4.48 -4.50 -3.23
C ILE A 135 3.45 -5.49 -3.75
N LEU A 136 3.16 -5.50 -5.06
CA LEU A 136 2.28 -6.53 -5.63
C LEU A 136 2.89 -7.94 -5.55
N LYS A 137 4.19 -8.10 -5.84
CA LYS A 137 4.89 -9.38 -5.63
C LYS A 137 4.84 -9.82 -4.17
N ARG A 138 4.92 -8.87 -3.23
CA ARG A 138 4.79 -9.12 -1.79
C ARG A 138 3.39 -9.66 -1.44
N ALA A 139 2.35 -9.00 -1.95
CA ALA A 139 0.97 -9.40 -1.76
C ALA A 139 0.69 -10.81 -2.34
N GLU A 140 1.24 -11.12 -3.51
CA GLU A 140 1.19 -12.46 -4.12
C GLU A 140 1.84 -13.52 -3.24
N ALA A 141 3.03 -13.25 -2.68
CA ALA A 141 3.74 -14.16 -1.79
C ALA A 141 2.92 -14.46 -0.51
N ILE A 142 2.27 -13.45 0.08
CA ILE A 142 1.37 -13.62 1.23
C ILE A 142 0.17 -14.47 0.86
N LYS A 143 -0.47 -14.20 -0.28
CA LYS A 143 -1.62 -14.98 -0.77
C LYS A 143 -1.22 -16.46 -0.96
N ALA A 144 -0.07 -16.72 -1.58
CA ALA A 144 0.47 -18.07 -1.75
C ALA A 144 0.83 -18.76 -0.42
N LEU A 145 1.38 -18.02 0.56
CA LEU A 145 1.65 -18.55 1.90
C LEU A 145 0.35 -18.99 2.59
N GLN A 146 -0.69 -18.18 2.50
CA GLN A 146 -2.00 -18.49 3.06
C GLN A 146 -2.67 -19.68 2.36
N GLU A 147 -2.47 -19.84 1.04
CA GLU A 147 -2.94 -21.02 0.29
C GLU A 147 -2.29 -22.31 0.75
N ARG A 148 -0.98 -22.29 0.99
CA ARG A 148 -0.22 -23.45 1.46
C ARG A 148 -0.45 -23.77 2.94
N ASN A 149 -1.00 -22.82 3.70
CA ASN A 149 -1.27 -22.97 5.14
C ASN A 149 -2.73 -22.56 5.43
N PRO A 150 -3.72 -23.45 5.20
CA PRO A 150 -5.14 -23.11 5.36
C PRO A 150 -5.53 -22.59 6.75
N SER A 151 -4.76 -22.92 7.80
CA SER A 151 -4.93 -22.34 9.14
C SER A 151 -4.74 -20.81 9.18
N LEU A 152 -4.00 -20.24 8.22
CA LEU A 152 -3.84 -18.79 8.04
C LEU A 152 -4.96 -18.15 7.22
N ARG A 153 -5.81 -18.93 6.54
CA ARG A 153 -7.00 -18.43 5.79
C ARG A 153 -8.24 -18.27 6.68
N ASN A 154 -8.06 -18.13 7.99
CA ASN A 154 -9.11 -18.24 8.99
C ASN A 154 -10.40 -17.47 8.60
N PRO A 155 -11.56 -18.14 8.44
CA PRO A 155 -12.82 -17.50 8.09
C PRO A 155 -13.30 -16.48 9.14
N SER A 156 -12.86 -16.63 10.40
CA SER A 156 -13.13 -15.68 11.48
C SER A 156 -12.22 -14.44 11.45
N LEU A 157 -11.39 -14.30 10.41
CA LEU A 157 -10.34 -13.30 10.22
C LEU A 157 -9.19 -13.36 11.26
N LYS A 158 -9.33 -14.15 12.33
CA LYS A 158 -8.31 -14.32 13.37
C LYS A 158 -7.03 -14.96 12.82
N GLY A 159 -5.89 -14.27 12.92
CA GLY A 159 -4.62 -14.77 12.41
C GLY A 159 -4.54 -14.81 10.87
N ARG A 160 -5.54 -14.23 10.17
CA ARG A 160 -5.43 -13.93 8.74
C ARG A 160 -4.38 -12.85 8.54
N ILE A 161 -3.61 -12.99 7.47
CA ILE A 161 -2.62 -11.99 7.05
C ILE A 161 -3.25 -11.15 5.94
N PHE A 162 -3.42 -9.86 6.21
CA PHE A 162 -3.88 -8.89 5.24
C PHE A 162 -2.68 -8.32 4.49
N THR A 163 -2.78 -8.27 3.16
CA THR A 163 -1.75 -7.63 2.34
C THR A 163 -1.91 -6.13 2.49
N GLY A 164 -0.86 -5.43 2.93
CA GLY A 164 -0.90 -3.98 3.04
C GLY A 164 0.40 -3.30 2.69
N VAL A 165 0.37 -1.98 2.79
CA VAL A 165 1.54 -1.13 2.62
C VAL A 165 1.39 0.12 3.46
N GLU A 166 2.53 0.61 3.92
CA GLU A 166 2.68 1.96 4.42
C GLU A 166 3.27 2.81 3.28
N VAL A 167 2.41 3.59 2.64
CA VAL A 167 2.74 4.41 1.47
C VAL A 167 3.21 5.79 1.92
N ASP A 168 4.26 6.30 1.28
CA ASP A 168 4.87 7.58 1.62
C ASP A 168 4.09 8.74 0.99
N ILE A 169 3.81 9.77 1.79
CA ILE A 169 3.25 11.03 1.32
C ILE A 169 4.41 11.92 0.84
N LEU A 170 4.42 12.21 -0.45
CA LEU A 170 5.54 12.87 -1.13
C LEU A 170 5.39 14.39 -1.27
N GLY A 171 4.23 14.95 -0.94
CA GLY A 171 4.01 16.40 -1.05
C GLY A 171 2.62 16.89 -0.63
N PRO A 172 2.39 18.21 -0.70
CA PRO A 172 1.18 18.88 -0.20
C PRO A 172 -0.11 18.52 -0.93
N ASP A 173 0.03 17.98 -2.14
CA ASP A 173 -1.09 17.53 -2.98
C ASP A 173 -1.51 16.08 -2.67
N GLY A 174 -0.88 15.45 -1.66
CA GLY A 174 -1.15 14.05 -1.29
C GLY A 174 -0.62 13.04 -2.31
N GLU A 175 0.40 13.41 -3.09
CA GLU A 175 1.07 12.46 -3.98
C GLU A 175 1.69 11.32 -3.16
N LEU A 176 1.57 10.09 -3.68
CA LEU A 176 2.02 8.86 -3.05
C LEU A 176 3.19 8.24 -3.85
N ASP A 177 4.07 7.50 -3.16
CA ASP A 177 5.22 6.81 -3.76
C ASP A 177 4.87 5.50 -4.51
N ILE A 178 3.58 5.13 -4.56
CA ILE A 178 3.08 3.94 -5.23
C ILE A 178 1.89 4.31 -6.12
N GLU A 179 1.77 3.62 -7.26
CA GLU A 179 0.64 3.78 -8.17
C GLU A 179 -0.67 3.31 -7.56
N ASP A 180 -1.69 4.13 -7.74
CA ASP A 180 -3.08 3.89 -7.37
C ASP A 180 -3.62 2.51 -7.75
N GLU A 181 -3.25 2.04 -8.93
CA GLU A 181 -3.68 0.74 -9.44
C GLU A 181 -3.08 -0.43 -8.65
N ALA A 182 -1.86 -0.29 -8.14
CA ALA A 182 -1.26 -1.28 -7.25
C ALA A 182 -1.90 -1.21 -5.85
N LEU A 183 -2.09 0.00 -5.32
CA LEU A 183 -2.71 0.22 -4.01
C LEU A 183 -4.14 -0.36 -3.93
N ARG A 184 -4.92 -0.29 -5.02
CA ARG A 184 -6.28 -0.89 -5.09
C ARG A 184 -6.32 -2.41 -4.96
N GLN A 185 -5.19 -3.10 -5.17
CA GLN A 185 -5.10 -4.56 -5.11
C GLN A 185 -4.73 -5.11 -3.72
N LEU A 186 -4.45 -4.21 -2.77
CA LEU A 186 -4.15 -4.53 -1.37
C LEU A 186 -5.41 -4.54 -0.51
N ASP A 187 -5.34 -5.23 0.62
CA ASP A 187 -6.42 -5.27 1.60
C ASP A 187 -6.42 -4.03 2.52
N TYR A 188 -5.24 -3.41 2.70
CA TYR A 188 -4.99 -2.26 3.58
C TYR A 188 -3.96 -1.30 2.95
N VAL A 189 -4.26 -0.01 2.95
CA VAL A 189 -3.31 1.04 2.56
C VAL A 189 -3.29 2.14 3.62
N GLY A 190 -2.18 2.26 4.33
CA GLY A 190 -1.94 3.35 5.28
C GLY A 190 -0.98 4.37 4.68
N ALA A 191 -1.36 5.65 4.65
CA ALA A 191 -0.50 6.72 4.17
C ALA A 191 0.18 7.44 5.35
N SER A 192 1.49 7.63 5.25
CA SER A 192 2.32 8.19 6.31
C SER A 192 3.16 9.34 5.81
N LEU A 193 3.38 10.34 6.67
CA LEU A 193 4.45 11.30 6.45
C LEU A 193 5.77 10.67 6.89
N HIS A 194 6.74 10.60 5.97
CA HIS A 194 8.14 10.43 6.32
C HIS A 194 8.93 11.60 5.77
N ARG A 195 9.67 12.25 6.69
CA ARG A 195 10.29 13.54 6.41
C ARG A 195 11.36 13.44 5.32
N ASP A 196 12.11 12.35 5.30
CA ASP A 196 13.18 12.16 4.31
C ASP A 196 12.59 12.05 2.89
N GLU A 197 11.54 11.24 2.69
CA GLU A 197 10.89 11.01 1.39
C GLU A 197 10.18 12.27 0.88
N TRP A 198 9.57 13.04 1.79
CA TRP A 198 9.04 14.36 1.48
C TRP A 198 10.15 15.32 1.04
N ILE A 199 11.26 15.40 1.76
CA ILE A 199 12.41 16.26 1.40
C ILE A 199 13.04 15.79 0.08
N ASP A 200 13.16 14.49 -0.14
CA ASP A 200 13.74 13.92 -1.35
C ASP A 200 12.91 14.26 -2.60
N THR A 201 11.60 14.44 -2.43
CA THR A 201 10.68 14.83 -3.50
C THR A 201 10.59 16.36 -3.66
N THR A 202 10.38 17.09 -2.57
CA THR A 202 10.06 18.54 -2.60
C THR A 202 11.28 19.45 -2.46
N GLY A 203 12.38 18.92 -1.92
CA GLY A 203 13.59 19.68 -1.56
C GLY A 203 13.51 20.39 -0.21
N GLU A 204 12.37 20.39 0.47
CA GLU A 204 12.12 21.14 1.70
C GLU A 204 11.41 20.29 2.76
N LYS A 205 11.42 20.74 4.01
CA LYS A 205 10.64 20.08 5.07
C LYS A 205 9.16 20.47 4.94
N PRO A 206 8.21 19.57 5.21
CA PRO A 206 6.80 19.93 5.22
C PRO A 206 6.52 21.00 6.27
N THR A 207 5.77 22.02 5.89
CA THR A 207 5.07 22.87 6.86
C THR A 207 3.83 22.15 7.39
N VAL A 208 3.33 22.58 8.55
CA VAL A 208 2.06 22.02 9.08
C VAL A 208 0.89 22.25 8.13
N GLU A 209 0.84 23.38 7.44
CA GLU A 209 -0.25 23.65 6.48
C GLU A 209 -0.22 22.70 5.29
N GLU A 210 0.95 22.47 4.71
CA GLU A 210 1.13 21.51 3.61
C GLU A 210 0.76 20.09 4.03
N LEU A 211 1.16 19.69 5.23
CA LEU A 211 0.83 18.38 5.78
C LEU A 211 -0.69 18.21 5.97
N LEU A 212 -1.35 19.19 6.58
CA LEU A 212 -2.80 19.17 6.76
C LEU A 212 -3.53 19.17 5.40
N ASN A 213 -2.98 19.85 4.40
CA ASN A 213 -3.55 19.83 3.06
C ASN A 213 -3.44 18.44 2.42
N ALA A 214 -2.26 17.79 2.51
CA ALA A 214 -2.07 16.42 2.04
C ALA A 214 -3.03 15.45 2.73
N TYR A 215 -3.18 15.54 4.06
CA TYR A 215 -4.14 14.72 4.80
C TYR A 215 -5.59 14.94 4.39
N LEU A 216 -6.00 16.18 4.08
CA LEU A 216 -7.34 16.45 3.60
C LEU A 216 -7.59 15.81 2.23
N VAL A 217 -6.61 15.89 1.31
CA VAL A 217 -6.70 15.22 0.01
C VAL A 217 -6.83 13.70 0.23
N LEU A 218 -5.95 13.12 1.03
CA LEU A 218 -5.92 11.69 1.33
C LEU A 218 -7.17 11.19 2.06
N ALA A 219 -7.83 12.05 2.84
CA ALA A 219 -9.09 11.72 3.50
C ALA A 219 -10.24 11.39 2.53
N SER A 220 -10.12 11.76 1.25
CA SER A 220 -11.05 11.40 0.17
C SER A 220 -10.45 10.46 -0.88
N HIS A 221 -9.15 10.15 -0.78
CA HIS A 221 -8.43 9.41 -1.80
C HIS A 221 -8.92 7.96 -1.92
N PRO A 222 -9.23 7.44 -3.13
CA PRO A 222 -9.93 6.16 -3.30
C PRO A 222 -9.08 4.95 -2.89
N ALA A 223 -7.76 5.08 -2.97
CA ALA A 223 -6.84 3.97 -2.69
C ALA A 223 -6.32 3.93 -1.24
N VAL A 224 -6.55 4.97 -0.42
CA VAL A 224 -6.04 5.06 0.96
C VAL A 224 -7.12 4.69 1.96
N ASP A 225 -6.79 3.91 2.99
CA ASP A 225 -7.73 3.48 4.03
C ASP A 225 -7.44 4.16 5.38
N VAL A 226 -6.17 4.42 5.69
CA VAL A 226 -5.71 4.99 6.98
C VAL A 226 -4.72 6.12 6.77
N ILE A 227 -4.78 7.14 7.63
CA ILE A 227 -3.63 8.03 7.87
C ILE A 227 -2.87 7.49 9.07
N ASN A 228 -1.65 7.02 8.82
CA ASN A 228 -0.79 6.38 9.81
C ASN A 228 -0.02 7.46 10.60
N HIS A 229 0.16 7.20 11.90
CA HIS A 229 0.88 8.00 12.90
C HIS A 229 1.05 9.51 12.57
N PRO A 230 -0.05 10.26 12.37
CA PRO A 230 -0.07 11.54 11.65
C PRO A 230 0.73 12.69 12.29
N ILE A 231 1.17 12.52 13.55
CA ILE A 231 1.90 13.53 14.30
C ILE A 231 3.33 13.10 14.65
N ARG A 232 3.73 11.87 14.32
CA ARG A 232 5.03 11.29 14.72
C ARG A 232 6.22 12.11 14.24
N GLU A 233 6.16 12.58 13.00
CA GLU A 233 7.24 13.36 12.38
C GLU A 233 7.13 14.87 12.65
N LEU A 234 6.14 15.32 13.43
CA LEU A 234 5.99 16.72 13.82
C LEU A 234 6.78 17.01 15.11
N PRO A 235 7.60 18.07 15.13
CA PRO A 235 8.20 18.57 16.37
C PRO A 235 7.12 18.96 17.39
N GLU A 236 7.49 18.97 18.68
CA GLU A 236 6.54 19.27 19.76
C GLU A 236 5.87 20.63 19.58
N GLU A 237 6.66 21.65 19.25
CA GLU A 237 6.18 23.00 19.00
C GLU A 237 5.15 23.10 17.85
N GLU A 238 5.19 22.17 16.89
CA GLU A 238 4.30 22.16 15.74
C GLU A 238 2.99 21.45 16.07
N TRP A 239 3.02 20.28 16.73
CA TRP A 239 1.77 19.59 17.06
C TRP A 239 1.01 20.26 18.21
N ARG A 240 1.68 21.01 19.09
CA ARG A 240 0.99 21.82 20.12
C ARG A 240 0.08 22.90 19.53
N LYS A 241 0.26 23.25 18.26
CA LYS A 241 -0.67 24.12 17.53
C LYS A 241 -2.07 23.51 17.42
N PHE A 242 -2.23 22.19 17.61
CA PHE A 242 -3.54 21.53 17.62
C PHE A 242 -4.22 21.53 19.00
N GLU A 243 -3.58 22.01 20.08
CA GLU A 243 -4.13 21.87 21.44
C GLU A 243 -5.30 22.82 21.73
N GLU A 244 -5.30 24.01 21.12
CA GLU A 244 -6.31 25.03 21.40
C GLU A 244 -7.52 24.87 20.47
N GLU A 245 -8.63 24.37 21.03
CA GLU A 245 -9.91 24.26 20.33
C GLU A 245 -10.36 25.62 19.77
N GLY A 246 -10.81 25.63 18.52
CA GLY A 246 -11.26 26.84 17.81
C GLY A 246 -10.14 27.60 17.09
N ASN A 247 -8.87 27.22 17.25
CA ASN A 247 -7.80 27.76 16.42
C ASN A 247 -7.81 27.13 15.01
N GLN A 248 -7.10 27.76 14.06
CA GLN A 248 -7.12 27.34 12.66
C GLN A 248 -6.60 25.90 12.42
N TYR A 249 -5.60 25.46 13.18
CA TYR A 249 -4.98 24.15 13.02
C TYR A 249 -5.87 23.04 13.58
N PHE A 250 -6.47 23.28 14.74
CA PHE A 250 -7.45 22.38 15.34
C PHE A 250 -8.69 22.24 14.45
N GLU A 251 -9.24 23.33 13.92
CA GLU A 251 -10.40 23.26 13.04
C GLU A 251 -10.07 22.56 11.71
N ARG A 252 -8.87 22.76 11.17
CA ARG A 252 -8.40 22.02 9.99
C ARG A 252 -8.23 20.53 10.27
N TRP A 253 -7.68 20.16 11.43
CA TRP A 253 -7.58 18.77 11.86
C TRP A 253 -8.96 18.14 12.06
N ARG A 254 -9.90 18.87 12.65
CA ARG A 254 -11.32 18.48 12.79
C ARG A 254 -11.96 18.22 11.42
N GLU A 255 -11.71 19.08 10.43
CA GLU A 255 -12.20 18.89 9.06
C GLU A 255 -11.66 17.59 8.43
N ILE A 256 -10.36 17.31 8.61
CA ILE A 256 -9.74 16.06 8.15
C ILE A 256 -10.41 14.85 8.81
N CYS A 257 -10.60 14.88 10.13
CA CYS A 257 -11.26 13.79 10.87
C CYS A 257 -12.70 13.56 10.39
N GLN A 258 -13.44 14.63 10.10
CA GLN A 258 -14.79 14.55 9.53
C GLN A 258 -14.77 14.00 8.10
N ALA A 259 -13.79 14.37 7.27
CA ALA A 259 -13.63 13.83 5.93
C ALA A 259 -13.30 12.33 5.97
N LEU A 260 -12.38 11.90 6.85
CA LEU A 260 -12.04 10.50 7.06
C LEU A 260 -13.27 9.70 7.50
N ALA A 261 -14.00 10.18 8.51
CA ALA A 261 -15.21 9.54 9.01
C ALA A 261 -16.29 9.40 7.92
N ARG A 262 -16.54 10.47 7.14
CA ARG A 262 -17.52 10.43 6.03
C ARG A 262 -17.13 9.43 4.94
N ASN A 263 -15.85 9.22 4.71
CA ASN A 263 -15.34 8.30 3.69
C ASN A 263 -15.04 6.89 4.25
N GLY A 264 -15.36 6.62 5.52
CA GLY A 264 -15.12 5.32 6.15
C GLY A 264 -13.64 4.97 6.31
N LYS A 265 -12.78 5.99 6.45
CA LYS A 265 -11.33 5.87 6.65
C LYS A 265 -10.98 6.02 8.13
N ALA A 266 -9.78 5.61 8.52
CA ALA A 266 -9.30 5.69 9.90
C ALA A 266 -8.04 6.54 10.06
N ILE A 267 -7.69 6.79 11.33
CA ILE A 267 -6.41 7.32 11.77
C ILE A 267 -5.77 6.27 12.68
N GLU A 268 -4.47 6.06 12.54
CA GLU A 268 -3.70 5.23 13.45
C GLU A 268 -3.38 5.97 14.75
N ILE A 269 -3.54 5.29 15.87
CA ILE A 269 -2.98 5.69 17.16
C ILE A 269 -1.84 4.73 17.45
N ASN A 270 -0.61 5.18 17.22
CA ASN A 270 0.62 4.40 17.36
C ASN A 270 1.31 4.70 18.69
#